data_AF-A0A926B3T4-F1
#
_entry.id   AF-A0A926B3T4-F1
#
_cell.length_a   1.000
_cell.length_b   1.000
_cell.length_c   1.000
_cell.angle_alpha   90.00
_cell.angle_beta   90.00
_cell.angle_gamma   90.00
#
_symmetry.space_group_name_H-M   'P 1'
#
loop_
_entity.id
_entity.type
_entity.pdbx_description
1 polymer ?
#
loop_
_entity_poly.entity_id
_entity_poly.type
_entity_poly.pdbx_seq_one_letter_code
_entity_poly.pdbx_strand_id
1 'polypeptide(L)'
;TLGNPLYHWTALELKRYFGISELLSSETADSVWTRCNESLRSKKFSARGLLDQANVECICTSDPLHSDLGAHSLLKDSDFKTRVLPSLRIDDFSKLGNLDTQLDHFSNIGCKLADHSVVDFSPPELRSLAVEYARRDWVLQLHIGAQRETSTRLRQLAGPAGGYASIGSACDIAGLCRLLDEIESSGQLPRIILYPLNPADYAALATLTGSFSEDGVRGKIQLGPAWWYNDHALGIRAHLDALASYGLLSTFIGMTTDSRSLLSMVRHEYFRRVFCDWLGQQVETGVFPNENSLLALLIRHVCYQNAHDWLNNKL
;
A
#
# COMPACT_ATOMS: atom_id res chain seq x y z
N THR A 1 -0.83 -19.68 16.69
CA THR A 1 -1.88 -18.73 16.26
C THR A 1 -2.65 -19.26 15.06
N LEU A 2 -3.10 -20.54 15.09
CA LEU A 2 -3.82 -21.14 13.97
C LEU A 2 -5.07 -20.34 13.60
N GLY A 3 -5.33 -20.19 12.30
CA GLY A 3 -6.45 -19.39 11.76
C GLY A 3 -6.16 -17.89 11.62
N ASN A 4 -5.07 -17.37 12.18
CA ASN A 4 -4.67 -15.96 12.03
C ASN A 4 -3.54 -15.82 10.99
N PRO A 5 -3.51 -14.74 10.17
CA PRO A 5 -2.45 -14.54 9.17
C PRO A 5 -1.03 -14.51 9.75
N LEU A 6 -0.86 -14.17 11.04
CA LEU A 6 0.43 -14.30 11.73
C LEU A 6 1.03 -15.70 11.58
N TYR A 7 0.21 -16.76 11.60
CA TYR A 7 0.70 -18.13 11.41
C TYR A 7 1.35 -18.32 10.04
N HIS A 8 0.75 -17.77 8.98
CA HIS A 8 1.30 -17.82 7.63
C HIS A 8 2.54 -16.96 7.49
N TRP A 9 2.51 -15.72 8.01
CA TRP A 9 3.65 -14.80 7.89
C TRP A 9 4.87 -15.32 8.64
N THR A 10 4.72 -15.81 9.88
CA THR A 10 5.83 -16.41 10.63
C THR A 10 6.46 -17.55 9.83
N ALA A 11 5.67 -18.47 9.26
CA ALA A 11 6.20 -19.57 8.46
C ALA A 11 6.86 -19.09 7.16
N LEU A 12 6.27 -18.11 6.46
CA LEU A 12 6.83 -17.57 5.22
C LEU A 12 8.15 -16.82 5.45
N GLU A 13 8.22 -15.99 6.48
CA GLU A 13 9.43 -15.23 6.84
C GLU A 13 10.58 -16.19 7.20
N LEU A 14 10.32 -17.17 8.07
CA LEU A 14 11.29 -18.21 8.44
C LEU A 14 11.76 -19.02 7.23
N LYS A 15 10.83 -19.41 6.37
CA LYS A 15 11.17 -20.22 5.18
C LYS A 15 11.97 -19.44 4.15
N ARG A 16 11.59 -18.20 3.86
CA ARG A 16 12.19 -17.42 2.76
C ARG A 16 13.52 -16.81 3.10
N TYR A 17 13.64 -16.21 4.27
CA TYR A 17 14.89 -15.58 4.65
C TYR A 17 15.85 -16.55 5.32
N PHE A 18 15.34 -17.42 6.19
CA PHE A 18 16.20 -18.26 7.04
C PHE A 18 16.30 -19.72 6.58
N GLY A 19 15.54 -20.13 5.56
CA GLY A 19 15.51 -21.52 5.10
C GLY A 19 14.90 -22.49 6.13
N ILE A 20 14.14 -21.99 7.09
CA ILE A 20 13.55 -22.78 8.18
C ILE A 20 12.12 -23.15 7.81
N SER A 21 11.85 -24.44 7.62
CA SER A 21 10.48 -24.96 7.35
C SER A 21 9.82 -25.62 8.55
N GLU A 22 10.52 -25.69 9.69
CA GLU A 22 9.99 -26.19 10.95
C GLU A 22 8.96 -25.22 11.53
N LEU A 23 7.91 -25.74 12.18
CA LEU A 23 6.90 -24.92 12.83
C LEU A 23 7.46 -24.29 14.11
N LEU A 24 7.26 -22.99 14.27
CA LEU A 24 7.65 -22.28 15.50
C LEU A 24 6.68 -22.64 16.65
N SER A 25 7.24 -23.23 17.70
CA SER A 25 6.54 -23.59 18.93
C SER A 25 7.48 -23.44 20.14
N SER A 26 7.01 -23.72 21.34
CA SER A 26 7.84 -23.74 22.56
C SER A 26 9.02 -24.70 22.45
N GLU A 27 8.83 -25.82 21.75
CA GLU A 27 9.83 -26.88 21.62
C GLU A 27 10.92 -26.51 20.60
N THR A 28 10.59 -25.68 19.61
CA THR A 28 11.48 -25.34 18.49
C THR A 28 12.08 -23.94 18.60
N ALA A 29 11.55 -23.10 19.51
CA ALA A 29 11.91 -21.69 19.66
C ALA A 29 13.42 -21.45 19.83
N ASP A 30 14.10 -22.22 20.69
CA ASP A 30 15.53 -22.04 20.96
C ASP A 30 16.40 -22.37 19.73
N SER A 31 16.03 -23.43 19.00
CA SER A 31 16.69 -23.82 17.75
C SER A 31 16.50 -22.76 16.67
N VAL A 32 15.25 -22.29 16.48
CA VAL A 32 14.93 -21.24 15.52
C VAL A 32 15.65 -19.94 15.87
N TRP A 33 15.64 -19.52 17.14
CA TRP A 33 16.34 -18.35 17.64
C TRP A 33 17.83 -18.41 17.32
N THR A 34 18.49 -19.53 17.61
CA THR A 34 19.92 -19.72 17.39
C THR A 34 20.26 -19.60 15.90
N ARG A 35 19.54 -20.32 15.04
CA ARG A 35 19.77 -20.32 13.58
C ARG A 35 19.49 -18.97 12.93
N CYS A 36 18.43 -18.28 13.36
CA CYS A 36 18.13 -16.92 12.89
C CYS A 36 19.26 -15.96 13.30
N ASN A 37 19.72 -16.00 14.55
CA ASN A 37 20.81 -15.13 15.01
C ASN A 37 22.15 -15.41 14.32
N GLU A 38 22.46 -16.67 14.03
CA GLU A 38 23.62 -17.01 13.22
C GLU A 38 23.53 -16.40 11.82
N SER A 39 22.35 -16.49 11.19
CA SER A 39 22.09 -15.90 9.87
C SER A 39 22.22 -14.38 9.87
N LEU A 40 21.67 -13.70 10.90
CA LEU A 40 21.70 -12.24 11.04
C LEU A 40 23.12 -11.65 11.16
N ARG A 41 24.14 -12.46 11.48
CA ARG A 41 25.55 -12.03 11.49
C ARG A 41 26.13 -11.82 10.10
N SER A 42 25.49 -12.36 9.06
CA SER A 42 25.94 -12.23 7.68
C SER A 42 25.48 -10.90 7.04
N LYS A 43 26.32 -10.31 6.18
CA LYS A 43 25.96 -9.13 5.37
C LYS A 43 24.71 -9.35 4.51
N LYS A 44 24.39 -10.60 4.15
CA LYS A 44 23.17 -10.96 3.42
C LYS A 44 21.90 -10.59 4.18
N PHE A 45 21.93 -10.58 5.51
CA PHE A 45 20.81 -10.22 6.37
C PHE A 45 20.85 -8.77 6.86
N SER A 46 21.74 -7.94 6.29
CA SER A 46 21.64 -6.49 6.42
C SER A 46 20.36 -5.98 5.76
N ALA A 47 19.95 -4.75 6.05
CA ALA A 47 18.75 -4.18 5.46
C ALA A 47 18.76 -4.23 3.92
N ARG A 48 19.86 -3.79 3.29
CA ARG A 48 20.06 -3.86 1.84
C ARG A 48 20.09 -5.30 1.32
N GLY A 49 20.70 -6.20 2.08
CA GLY A 49 20.76 -7.62 1.72
C GLY A 49 19.39 -8.31 1.74
N LEU A 50 18.51 -7.97 2.69
CA LEU A 50 17.14 -8.50 2.73
C LEU A 50 16.31 -8.00 1.53
N LEU A 51 16.46 -6.72 1.16
CA LEU A 51 15.78 -6.15 -0.01
C LEU A 51 16.26 -6.78 -1.33
N ASP A 52 17.56 -7.02 -1.46
CA ASP A 52 18.15 -7.72 -2.61
C ASP A 52 17.63 -9.17 -2.71
N GLN A 53 17.62 -9.90 -1.59
CA GLN A 53 17.05 -11.25 -1.52
C GLN A 53 15.57 -11.31 -1.91
N ALA A 54 14.81 -10.27 -1.57
CA ALA A 54 13.39 -10.15 -1.92
C ALA A 54 13.16 -9.59 -3.34
N ASN A 55 14.22 -9.31 -4.11
CA ASN A 55 14.17 -8.74 -5.46
C ASN A 55 13.35 -7.44 -5.50
N VAL A 56 13.61 -6.54 -4.55
CA VAL A 56 12.90 -5.26 -4.44
C VAL A 56 13.55 -4.21 -5.34
N GLU A 57 12.79 -3.70 -6.31
CA GLU A 57 13.25 -2.63 -7.20
C GLU A 57 13.04 -1.25 -6.60
N CYS A 58 11.91 -1.01 -5.94
CA CYS A 58 11.53 0.30 -5.42
C CYS A 58 10.79 0.15 -4.09
N ILE A 59 11.07 1.05 -3.15
CA ILE A 59 10.31 1.27 -1.93
C ILE A 59 9.94 2.73 -1.86
N CYS A 60 8.69 2.99 -1.46
CA CYS A 60 8.24 4.31 -1.09
C CYS A 60 8.03 4.34 0.44
N THR A 61 8.79 5.18 1.15
CA THR A 61 8.61 5.40 2.59
C THR A 61 7.47 6.38 2.83
N SER A 62 6.97 6.47 4.07
CA SER A 62 6.02 7.50 4.49
C SER A 62 6.73 8.49 5.41
N ASP A 63 6.86 9.73 4.95
CA ASP A 63 7.68 10.76 5.57
C ASP A 63 6.84 11.98 5.95
N PRO A 64 6.98 12.51 7.18
CA PRO A 64 6.23 13.69 7.58
C PRO A 64 6.65 14.92 6.77
N LEU A 65 5.74 15.89 6.60
CA LEU A 65 5.96 17.14 5.87
C LEU A 65 7.28 17.88 6.18
N HIS A 66 7.74 17.81 7.43
CA HIS A 66 8.95 18.51 7.88
C HIS A 66 10.20 17.61 7.94
N SER A 67 10.16 16.43 7.31
CA SER A 67 11.32 15.55 7.19
C SER A 67 12.44 16.23 6.40
N ASP A 68 13.70 16.04 6.83
CA ASP A 68 14.86 16.54 6.08
C ASP A 68 15.17 15.71 4.83
N LEU A 69 14.64 14.48 4.74
CA LEU A 69 14.91 13.52 3.65
C LEU A 69 16.41 13.27 3.40
N GLY A 70 17.25 13.42 4.43
CA GLY A 70 18.70 13.28 4.32
C GLY A 70 19.12 11.86 3.93
N ALA A 71 18.45 10.84 4.49
CA ALA A 71 18.70 9.45 4.15
C ALA A 71 18.39 9.13 2.68
N HIS A 72 17.30 9.69 2.15
CA HIS A 72 16.95 9.55 0.73
C HIS A 72 17.96 10.24 -0.18
N SER A 73 18.44 11.43 0.20
CA SER A 73 19.49 12.14 -0.53
C SER A 73 20.76 11.29 -0.64
N LEU A 74 21.21 10.71 0.47
CA LEU A 74 22.36 9.80 0.49
C LEU A 74 22.16 8.53 -0.35
N LEU A 75 20.94 7.99 -0.39
CA LEU A 75 20.62 6.80 -1.17
C LEU A 75 20.56 7.10 -2.66
N LYS A 76 20.01 8.26 -3.05
CA LYS A 76 19.94 8.73 -4.43
C LYS A 76 21.31 8.83 -5.09
N ASP A 77 22.33 9.23 -4.34
CA ASP A 77 23.70 9.37 -4.81
C ASP A 77 24.57 8.10 -4.61
N SER A 78 23.95 6.97 -4.22
CA SER A 78 24.66 5.72 -3.94
C SER A 78 24.47 4.66 -5.04
N ASP A 79 25.37 3.67 -5.10
CA ASP A 79 25.24 2.50 -6.00
C ASP A 79 24.18 1.47 -5.55
N PHE A 80 23.26 1.84 -4.65
CA PHE A 80 22.22 0.93 -4.18
C PHE A 80 21.14 0.75 -5.25
N LYS A 81 20.94 -0.49 -5.70
CA LYS A 81 20.04 -0.81 -6.81
C LYS A 81 18.57 -0.54 -6.52
N THR A 82 18.13 -0.76 -5.29
CA THR A 82 16.74 -0.51 -4.91
C THR A 82 16.52 1.00 -4.76
N ARG A 83 15.59 1.55 -5.53
CA ARG A 83 15.15 2.93 -5.39
C ARG A 83 14.42 3.11 -4.07
N VAL A 84 14.78 4.12 -3.29
CA VAL A 84 14.10 4.47 -2.04
C VAL A 84 13.59 5.89 -2.19
N LEU A 85 12.29 6.02 -2.43
CA LEU A 85 11.62 7.30 -2.67
C LEU A 85 10.80 7.69 -1.44
N PRO A 86 10.69 8.98 -1.12
CA PRO A 86 9.76 9.42 -0.08
C PRO A 86 8.33 9.47 -0.61
N SER A 87 7.37 9.34 0.31
CA SER A 87 5.96 9.71 0.13
C SER A 87 5.60 10.71 1.21
N LEU A 88 4.90 11.78 0.85
CA LEU A 88 4.51 12.81 1.80
C LEU A 88 3.32 12.34 2.65
N ARG A 89 3.51 12.31 3.97
CA ARG A 89 2.47 12.04 4.94
C ARG A 89 2.13 13.27 5.78
N ILE A 90 0.86 13.62 5.76
CA ILE A 90 0.25 14.63 6.65
C ILE A 90 -0.90 13.95 7.36
N ASP A 91 -0.83 13.83 8.69
CA ASP A 91 -1.87 13.25 9.52
C ASP A 91 -2.78 14.33 10.17
N ASP A 92 -2.34 15.58 10.24
CA ASP A 92 -3.11 16.73 10.75
C ASP A 92 -3.05 17.89 9.76
N PHE A 93 -4.18 18.17 9.12
CA PHE A 93 -4.31 19.23 8.13
C PHE A 93 -4.56 20.62 8.72
N SER A 94 -4.81 20.74 10.04
CA SER A 94 -5.19 22.02 10.66
C SER A 94 -4.06 23.05 10.76
N LYS A 95 -2.81 22.64 10.50
CA LYS A 95 -1.60 23.46 10.68
C LYS A 95 -0.75 23.51 9.42
N LEU A 96 -1.38 23.70 8.27
CA LEU A 96 -0.65 23.90 7.02
C LEU A 96 -0.32 25.39 6.86
N GLY A 97 0.99 25.70 6.78
CA GLY A 97 1.49 27.00 6.35
C GLY A 97 1.58 27.09 4.84
N ASN A 98 2.45 27.97 4.32
CA ASN A 98 2.88 27.85 2.93
C ASN A 98 3.71 26.56 2.77
N LEU A 99 3.33 25.71 1.82
CA LEU A 99 3.90 24.39 1.62
C LEU A 99 4.82 24.28 0.41
N ASP A 100 4.90 25.30 -0.44
CA ASP A 100 5.59 25.22 -1.73
C ASP A 100 7.05 24.75 -1.55
N THR A 101 7.75 25.36 -0.59
CA THR A 101 9.16 24.99 -0.31
C THR A 101 9.30 23.53 0.12
N GLN A 102 8.39 23.01 0.94
CA GLN A 102 8.43 21.62 1.41
C GLN A 102 8.02 20.65 0.30
N LEU A 103 6.97 20.95 -0.47
CA LEU A 103 6.55 20.11 -1.60
C LEU A 103 7.63 20.05 -2.69
N ASP A 104 8.31 21.17 -2.93
CA ASP A 104 9.43 21.25 -3.87
C ASP A 104 10.64 20.46 -3.36
N HIS A 105 10.93 20.50 -2.06
CA HIS A 105 11.95 19.66 -1.43
C HIS A 105 11.69 18.17 -1.67
N PHE A 106 10.48 17.69 -1.36
CA PHE A 106 10.07 16.32 -1.65
C PHE A 106 10.19 15.99 -3.15
N SER A 107 9.76 16.90 -4.03
CA SER A 107 9.84 16.71 -5.49
C SER A 107 11.30 16.55 -5.96
N ASN A 108 12.22 17.36 -5.42
CA ASN A 108 13.64 17.32 -5.76
C ASN A 108 14.32 16.00 -5.34
N ILE A 109 13.86 15.39 -4.25
CA ILE A 109 14.31 14.06 -3.81
C ILE A 109 13.71 12.93 -4.68
N GLY A 110 12.63 13.20 -5.41
CA GLY A 110 11.98 12.25 -6.31
C GLY A 110 10.66 11.72 -5.78
N CYS A 111 10.04 12.39 -4.81
CA CYS A 111 8.69 12.09 -4.36
C CYS A 111 7.70 12.12 -5.54
N LYS A 112 6.79 11.14 -5.56
CA LYS A 112 5.68 11.03 -6.51
C LYS A 112 4.37 10.66 -5.84
N LEU A 113 4.37 10.48 -4.52
CA LEU A 113 3.24 9.95 -3.76
C LEU A 113 2.98 10.84 -2.54
N ALA A 114 1.72 11.03 -2.21
CA ALA A 114 1.30 11.57 -0.92
C ALA A 114 0.36 10.57 -0.26
N ASP A 115 0.59 10.19 1.00
CA ASP A 115 -0.17 9.18 1.73
C ASP A 115 -0.82 9.74 3.00
N HIS A 116 -2.13 9.99 2.93
CA HIS A 116 -2.87 10.62 4.02
C HIS A 116 -3.86 9.68 4.67
N SER A 117 -3.89 9.66 6.01
CA SER A 117 -5.00 9.06 6.77
C SER A 117 -6.15 10.05 6.79
N VAL A 118 -7.35 9.61 6.42
CA VAL A 118 -8.53 10.46 6.39
C VAL A 118 -9.73 9.76 7.05
N VAL A 119 -10.47 10.53 7.84
CA VAL A 119 -11.75 10.13 8.43
C VAL A 119 -12.85 11.16 8.13
N ASP A 120 -12.46 12.34 7.66
CA ASP A 120 -13.31 13.43 7.23
C ASP A 120 -12.72 14.05 5.97
N PHE A 121 -13.58 14.37 5.01
CA PHE A 121 -13.23 14.98 3.72
C PHE A 121 -13.57 16.47 3.66
N SER A 122 -14.17 17.03 4.72
CA SER A 122 -14.54 18.44 4.81
C SER A 122 -13.39 19.46 4.87
N PRO A 123 -12.16 19.13 5.37
CA PRO A 123 -11.10 20.13 5.48
C PRO A 123 -10.65 20.67 4.10
N PRO A 124 -10.71 22.00 3.87
CA PRO A 124 -10.33 22.61 2.58
C PRO A 124 -8.83 22.47 2.26
N GLU A 125 -8.01 22.19 3.26
CA GLU A 125 -6.57 21.94 3.13
C GLU A 125 -6.28 20.69 2.31
N LEU A 126 -7.08 19.63 2.46
CA LEU A 126 -6.93 18.39 1.69
C LEU A 126 -7.17 18.66 0.19
N ARG A 127 -8.18 19.47 -0.14
CA ARG A 127 -8.44 19.92 -1.52
C ARG A 127 -7.26 20.71 -2.08
N SER A 128 -6.75 21.67 -1.31
CA SER A 128 -5.63 22.52 -1.72
C SER A 128 -4.37 21.70 -1.98
N LEU A 129 -4.08 20.72 -1.13
CA LEU A 129 -3.00 19.75 -1.33
C LEU A 129 -3.20 18.90 -2.59
N ALA A 130 -4.41 18.39 -2.83
CA ALA A 130 -4.71 17.59 -4.01
C ALA A 130 -4.42 18.35 -5.31
N VAL A 131 -4.76 19.65 -5.36
CA VAL A 131 -4.42 20.54 -6.47
C VAL A 131 -2.89 20.67 -6.65
N GLU A 132 -2.14 20.84 -5.56
CA GLU A 132 -0.67 20.89 -5.62
C GLU A 132 -0.05 19.57 -6.09
N TYR A 133 -0.65 18.44 -5.73
CA TYR A 133 -0.25 17.12 -6.18
C TYR A 133 -0.51 16.94 -7.68
N ALA A 134 -1.65 17.41 -8.19
CA ALA A 134 -1.92 17.38 -9.63
C ALA A 134 -0.90 18.21 -10.42
N ARG A 135 -0.57 19.41 -9.94
CA ARG A 135 0.45 20.27 -10.58
C ARG A 135 1.84 19.63 -10.64
N ARG A 136 2.17 18.78 -9.67
CA ARG A 136 3.46 18.09 -9.55
C ARG A 136 3.45 16.69 -10.16
N ASP A 137 2.31 16.28 -10.72
CA ASP A 137 2.07 14.92 -11.22
C ASP A 137 2.41 13.86 -10.16
N TRP A 138 1.91 14.11 -8.95
CA TRP A 138 1.93 13.19 -7.83
C TRP A 138 0.62 12.42 -7.74
N VAL A 139 0.71 11.23 -7.18
CA VAL A 139 -0.43 10.39 -6.82
C VAL A 139 -0.84 10.71 -5.38
N LEU A 140 -2.13 10.93 -5.18
CA LEU A 140 -2.75 11.08 -3.86
C LEU A 140 -3.28 9.72 -3.37
N GLN A 141 -2.84 9.29 -2.20
CA GLN A 141 -3.32 8.08 -1.54
C GLN A 141 -4.16 8.46 -0.32
N LEU A 142 -5.40 7.97 -0.27
CA LEU A 142 -6.33 8.21 0.82
C LEU A 142 -6.57 6.91 1.60
N HIS A 143 -6.05 6.85 2.82
CA HIS A 143 -6.23 5.75 3.77
C HIS A 143 -7.42 6.06 4.69
N ILE A 144 -8.55 5.41 4.42
CA ILE A 144 -9.88 5.83 4.88
C ILE A 144 -10.39 4.96 6.03
N GLY A 145 -10.83 5.58 7.12
CA GLY A 145 -11.69 4.92 8.11
C GLY A 145 -10.98 4.17 9.25
N ALA A 146 -9.75 4.55 9.60
CA ALA A 146 -9.07 3.98 10.78
C ALA A 146 -9.56 4.57 12.10
N GLN A 147 -10.04 3.73 13.02
CA GLN A 147 -10.30 4.14 14.41
C GLN A 147 -9.03 3.98 15.23
N ARG A 148 -8.31 5.09 15.44
CA ARG A 148 -7.00 5.08 16.15
C ARG A 148 -7.14 5.25 17.66
N GLU A 149 -8.25 5.82 18.12
CA GLU A 149 -8.50 6.12 19.53
C GLU A 149 -9.40 5.05 20.18
N THR A 150 -8.89 3.83 20.44
CA THR A 150 -9.69 2.77 21.10
C THR A 150 -9.48 2.71 22.62
N SER A 151 -8.24 2.59 23.10
CA SER A 151 -7.91 2.43 24.53
C SER A 151 -7.03 3.57 25.07
N THR A 152 -7.61 4.47 25.87
CA THR A 152 -6.88 5.58 26.51
C THR A 152 -5.76 5.09 27.41
N ARG A 153 -6.01 4.02 28.18
CA ARG A 153 -5.00 3.42 29.07
C ARG A 153 -3.76 2.99 28.31
N LEU A 154 -3.93 2.28 27.19
CA LEU A 154 -2.79 1.80 26.40
C LEU A 154 -2.09 2.97 25.68
N ARG A 155 -2.82 4.00 25.25
CA ARG A 155 -2.22 5.23 24.69
C ARG A 155 -1.29 5.93 25.66
N GLN A 156 -1.71 6.07 26.91
CA GLN A 156 -0.87 6.67 27.94
C GLN A 156 0.37 5.83 28.24
N LEU A 157 0.30 4.50 28.11
CA LEU A 157 1.41 3.60 28.42
C LEU A 157 2.41 3.42 27.27
N ALA A 158 1.94 3.30 26.02
CA ALA A 158 2.76 2.88 24.88
C ALA A 158 2.95 3.95 23.81
N GLY A 159 2.24 5.09 23.90
CA GLY A 159 2.28 6.14 22.89
C GLY A 159 1.67 5.73 21.55
N PRO A 160 1.33 6.67 20.65
CA PRO A 160 0.32 6.55 19.59
C PRO A 160 0.40 5.32 18.66
N ALA A 161 1.55 4.68 18.51
CA ALA A 161 1.78 3.52 17.65
C ALA A 161 1.72 2.15 18.39
N GLY A 162 0.98 2.04 19.49
CA GLY A 162 0.95 0.86 20.36
C GLY A 162 -0.01 -0.28 19.99
N GLY A 163 -0.60 -0.29 18.78
CA GLY A 163 -1.40 -1.42 18.29
C GLY A 163 -2.86 -1.51 18.78
N TYR A 164 -3.40 -0.44 19.36
CA TYR A 164 -4.79 -0.31 19.80
C TYR A 164 -5.62 0.50 18.79
N ALA A 165 -5.56 0.14 17.52
CA ALA A 165 -6.45 0.65 16.48
C ALA A 165 -7.52 -0.40 16.14
N SER A 166 -8.55 -0.02 15.40
CA SER A 166 -9.53 -0.93 14.80
C SER A 166 -10.03 -0.41 13.46
N ILE A 167 -10.81 -1.25 12.77
CA ILE A 167 -11.70 -0.80 11.69
C ILE A 167 -12.67 0.23 12.28
N GLY A 168 -12.77 1.40 11.64
CA GLY A 168 -13.69 2.48 12.00
C GLY A 168 -15.02 2.40 11.24
N SER A 169 -15.71 3.54 11.16
CA SER A 169 -16.95 3.66 10.40
C SER A 169 -16.74 3.44 8.90
N ALA A 170 -17.82 3.10 8.20
CA ALA A 170 -17.88 3.14 6.75
C ALA A 170 -17.52 4.55 6.23
N CYS A 171 -17.00 4.61 5.01
CA CYS A 171 -16.63 5.84 4.33
C CYS A 171 -17.85 6.75 4.12
N ASP A 172 -17.71 8.06 4.39
CA ASP A 172 -18.66 9.07 3.90
C ASP A 172 -18.51 9.23 2.39
N ILE A 173 -19.18 8.35 1.63
CA ILE A 173 -19.14 8.35 0.17
C ILE A 173 -19.60 9.70 -0.39
N ALA A 174 -20.62 10.33 0.21
CA ALA A 174 -21.11 11.62 -0.25
C ALA A 174 -20.06 12.73 -0.04
N GLY A 175 -19.35 12.70 1.09
CA GLY A 175 -18.21 13.59 1.35
C GLY A 175 -17.06 13.38 0.39
N LEU A 176 -16.69 12.13 0.13
CA LEU A 176 -15.65 11.80 -0.85
C LEU A 176 -16.03 12.30 -2.25
N CYS A 177 -17.26 12.05 -2.73
CA CYS A 177 -17.72 12.54 -4.02
C CYS A 177 -17.65 14.06 -4.12
N ARG A 178 -18.07 14.81 -3.08
CA ARG A 178 -17.97 16.27 -3.07
C ARG A 178 -16.52 16.74 -3.19
N LEU A 179 -15.61 16.14 -2.43
CA LEU A 179 -14.18 16.47 -2.50
C LEU A 179 -13.63 16.24 -3.92
N LEU A 180 -13.91 15.07 -4.50
CA LEU A 180 -13.41 14.71 -5.83
C LEU A 180 -13.99 15.62 -6.92
N ASP A 181 -15.30 15.89 -6.89
CA ASP A 181 -16.00 16.76 -7.83
C ASP A 181 -15.51 18.22 -7.76
N GLU A 182 -15.27 18.75 -6.56
CA GLU A 182 -14.71 20.09 -6.39
C GLU A 182 -13.31 20.23 -7.01
N ILE A 183 -12.45 19.21 -6.84
CA ILE A 183 -11.11 19.20 -7.45
C ILE A 183 -11.23 19.03 -8.97
N GLU A 184 -12.04 18.09 -9.43
CA GLU A 184 -12.22 17.79 -10.86
C GLU A 184 -12.81 18.97 -11.63
N SER A 185 -13.77 19.68 -11.05
CA SER A 185 -14.39 20.89 -11.65
C SER A 185 -13.37 22.00 -11.96
N SER A 186 -12.21 21.99 -11.30
CA SER A 186 -11.09 22.90 -11.59
C SER A 186 -10.10 22.37 -12.64
N GLY A 187 -10.31 21.16 -13.15
CA GLY A 187 -9.42 20.46 -14.09
C GLY A 187 -8.13 19.95 -13.44
N GLN A 188 -8.09 19.81 -12.11
CA GLN A 188 -6.86 19.56 -11.34
C GLN A 188 -6.96 18.29 -10.47
N LEU A 189 -7.77 17.31 -10.87
CA LEU A 189 -7.87 16.05 -10.13
C LEU A 189 -6.61 15.20 -10.36
N PRO A 190 -5.78 14.92 -9.33
CA PRO A 190 -4.61 14.06 -9.49
C PRO A 190 -5.04 12.61 -9.71
N ARG A 191 -4.07 11.76 -9.99
CA ARG A 191 -4.27 10.31 -9.84
C ARG A 191 -4.46 9.97 -8.37
N ILE A 192 -5.43 9.12 -8.06
CA ILE A 192 -5.82 8.82 -6.68
C ILE A 192 -5.86 7.32 -6.43
N ILE A 193 -5.43 6.90 -5.23
CA ILE A 193 -5.64 5.53 -4.73
C ILE A 193 -6.45 5.59 -3.44
N LEU A 194 -7.58 4.90 -3.42
CA LEU A 194 -8.49 4.82 -2.28
C LEU A 194 -8.24 3.51 -1.51
N TYR A 195 -7.87 3.61 -0.23
CA TYR A 195 -7.62 2.47 0.65
C TYR A 195 -8.68 2.43 1.77
N PRO A 196 -9.83 1.76 1.57
CA PRO A 196 -10.80 1.58 2.65
C PRO A 196 -10.29 0.59 3.69
N LEU A 197 -10.39 0.95 4.97
CA LEU A 197 -10.17 -0.01 6.07
C LEU A 197 -11.41 -0.86 6.35
N ASN A 198 -12.60 -0.30 6.15
CA ASN A 198 -13.85 -1.02 6.36
C ASN A 198 -14.21 -1.81 5.08
N PRO A 199 -14.21 -3.16 5.12
CA PRO A 199 -14.47 -3.96 3.92
C PRO A 199 -15.90 -3.79 3.37
N ALA A 200 -16.84 -3.22 4.14
CA ALA A 200 -18.16 -2.86 3.63
C ALA A 200 -18.11 -1.79 2.53
N ASP A 201 -17.03 -1.01 2.47
CA ASP A 201 -16.87 0.08 1.50
C ASP A 201 -16.32 -0.40 0.14
N TYR A 202 -15.85 -1.66 0.02
CA TYR A 202 -15.20 -2.13 -1.20
C TYR A 202 -16.07 -1.95 -2.44
N ALA A 203 -17.34 -2.36 -2.40
CA ALA A 203 -18.23 -2.24 -3.56
C ALA A 203 -18.47 -0.76 -3.94
N ALA A 204 -18.77 0.09 -2.96
CA ALA A 204 -19.02 1.50 -3.18
C ALA A 204 -17.80 2.20 -3.78
N LEU A 205 -16.61 2.01 -3.18
CA LEU A 205 -15.39 2.64 -3.67
C LEU A 205 -14.92 2.03 -5.00
N ALA A 206 -15.13 0.74 -5.25
CA ALA A 206 -14.84 0.13 -6.55
C ALA A 206 -15.69 0.78 -7.65
N THR A 207 -17.00 0.98 -7.44
CA THR A 207 -17.85 1.68 -8.44
C THR A 207 -17.41 3.13 -8.67
N LEU A 208 -16.95 3.81 -7.62
CA LEU A 208 -16.50 5.20 -7.69
C LEU A 208 -15.25 5.38 -8.58
N THR A 209 -14.41 4.34 -8.71
CA THR A 209 -13.22 4.39 -9.58
C THR A 209 -13.57 4.70 -11.04
N GLY A 210 -14.78 4.32 -11.49
CA GLY A 210 -15.27 4.58 -12.84
C GLY A 210 -15.93 5.94 -13.03
N SER A 211 -16.20 6.69 -11.96
CA SER A 211 -16.91 7.99 -12.04
C SER A 211 -16.03 9.16 -12.45
N PHE A 212 -14.72 9.07 -12.21
CA PHE A 212 -13.74 10.15 -12.38
C PHE A 212 -12.63 9.75 -13.37
N SER A 213 -13.02 9.31 -14.56
CA SER A 213 -12.09 8.86 -15.60
C SER A 213 -11.58 10.03 -16.45
N GLU A 214 -10.38 9.89 -17.03
CA GLU A 214 -9.78 10.88 -17.94
C GLU A 214 -9.19 10.18 -19.16
N ASP A 215 -9.35 10.80 -20.33
CA ASP A 215 -8.80 10.30 -21.58
C ASP A 215 -7.27 10.16 -21.49
N GLY A 216 -6.75 9.01 -21.92
CA GLY A 216 -5.32 8.71 -21.86
C GLY A 216 -4.81 8.26 -20.48
N VAL A 217 -5.58 8.45 -19.39
CA VAL A 217 -5.16 8.05 -18.04
C VAL A 217 -5.79 6.70 -17.67
N ARG A 218 -4.97 5.65 -17.60
CA ARG A 218 -5.48 4.32 -17.22
C ARG A 218 -5.77 4.25 -15.72
N GLY A 219 -7.07 4.29 -15.41
CA GLY A 219 -7.60 4.08 -14.07
C GLY A 219 -7.24 5.22 -13.12
N LYS A 220 -7.55 6.47 -13.51
CA LYS A 220 -7.23 7.71 -12.77
C LYS A 220 -7.49 7.63 -11.26
N ILE A 221 -8.60 7.02 -10.86
CA ILE A 221 -8.85 6.60 -9.47
C ILE A 221 -8.73 5.08 -9.39
N GLN A 222 -7.93 4.60 -8.44
CA GLN A 222 -7.74 3.19 -8.13
C GLN A 222 -8.38 2.82 -6.80
N LEU A 223 -8.93 1.61 -6.72
CA LEU A 223 -9.13 0.94 -5.44
C LEU A 223 -7.79 0.31 -5.05
N GLY A 224 -7.21 0.77 -3.94
CA GLY A 224 -5.98 0.23 -3.40
C GLY A 224 -6.17 -1.18 -2.85
N PRO A 225 -5.09 -1.99 -2.74
CA PRO A 225 -5.15 -3.34 -2.19
C PRO A 225 -5.78 -3.39 -0.80
N ALA A 226 -6.30 -4.57 -0.45
CA ALA A 226 -6.85 -4.85 0.87
C ALA A 226 -5.91 -4.37 1.99
N TRP A 227 -6.35 -3.37 2.75
CA TRP A 227 -5.47 -2.59 3.62
C TRP A 227 -5.51 -3.06 5.09
N TRP A 228 -4.33 -3.10 5.71
CA TRP A 228 -4.10 -3.31 7.14
C TRP A 228 -4.80 -4.55 7.70
N TYR A 229 -5.93 -4.41 8.41
CA TYR A 229 -6.66 -5.54 8.99
C TYR A 229 -7.21 -6.48 7.91
N ASN A 230 -7.31 -6.03 6.66
CA ASN A 230 -7.81 -6.81 5.53
C ASN A 230 -6.69 -7.45 4.70
N ASP A 231 -5.41 -7.17 4.98
CA ASP A 231 -4.26 -7.80 4.30
C ASP A 231 -4.11 -9.25 4.78
N HIS A 232 -5.06 -10.10 4.43
CA HIS A 232 -5.04 -11.54 4.64
C HIS A 232 -5.87 -12.22 3.54
N ALA A 233 -5.75 -13.54 3.38
CA ALA A 233 -6.31 -14.24 2.22
C ALA A 233 -7.80 -13.95 1.98
N LEU A 234 -8.63 -13.94 3.04
CA LEU A 234 -10.06 -13.63 2.91
C LEU A 234 -10.33 -12.16 2.54
N GLY A 235 -9.59 -11.20 3.12
CA GLY A 235 -9.78 -9.78 2.82
C GLY A 235 -9.28 -9.42 1.43
N ILE A 236 -8.17 -10.02 0.99
CA ILE A 236 -7.65 -9.92 -0.37
C ILE A 236 -8.67 -10.48 -1.38
N ARG A 237 -9.28 -11.64 -1.12
CA ARG A 237 -10.32 -12.21 -2.00
C ARG A 237 -11.55 -11.32 -2.09
N ALA A 238 -12.07 -10.87 -0.95
CA ALA A 238 -13.23 -9.97 -0.93
C ALA A 238 -12.96 -8.66 -1.70
N HIS A 239 -11.73 -8.12 -1.57
CA HIS A 239 -11.29 -6.98 -2.37
C HIS A 239 -11.24 -7.32 -3.88
N LEU A 240 -10.66 -8.45 -4.26
CA LEU A 240 -10.57 -8.88 -5.67
C LEU A 240 -11.96 -9.11 -6.28
N ASP A 241 -12.88 -9.72 -5.54
CA ASP A 241 -14.27 -9.91 -5.98
C ASP A 241 -14.94 -8.56 -6.27
N ALA A 242 -14.82 -7.59 -5.36
CA ALA A 242 -15.37 -6.26 -5.55
C ALA A 242 -14.72 -5.52 -6.73
N LEU A 243 -13.38 -5.53 -6.82
CA LEU A 243 -12.66 -4.85 -7.90
C LEU A 243 -12.95 -5.47 -9.27
N ALA A 244 -13.01 -6.80 -9.37
CA ALA A 244 -13.32 -7.49 -10.62
C ALA A 244 -14.78 -7.32 -11.04
N SER A 245 -15.70 -7.13 -10.09
CA SER A 245 -17.13 -6.96 -10.36
C SER A 245 -17.50 -5.53 -10.76
N TYR A 246 -16.87 -4.53 -10.12
CA TYR A 246 -17.30 -3.14 -10.20
C TYR A 246 -16.26 -2.19 -10.82
N GLY A 247 -15.00 -2.59 -10.90
CA GLY A 247 -13.90 -1.81 -11.48
C GLY A 247 -13.19 -2.55 -12.60
N LEU A 248 -11.91 -2.21 -12.82
CA LEU A 248 -11.09 -2.82 -13.88
C LEU A 248 -9.84 -3.49 -13.30
N LEU A 249 -9.96 -4.80 -13.01
CA LEU A 249 -8.86 -5.63 -12.48
C LEU A 249 -7.58 -5.55 -13.32
N SER A 250 -7.69 -5.40 -14.64
CA SER A 250 -6.55 -5.29 -15.55
C SER A 250 -5.68 -4.04 -15.31
N THR A 251 -6.24 -3.01 -14.68
CA THR A 251 -5.54 -1.77 -14.31
C THR A 251 -5.07 -1.75 -12.87
N PHE A 252 -5.44 -2.76 -12.07
CA PHE A 252 -5.12 -2.80 -10.65
C PHE A 252 -3.61 -2.70 -10.42
N ILE A 253 -3.21 -1.69 -9.64
CA ILE A 253 -1.81 -1.40 -9.32
C ILE A 253 -1.14 -2.49 -8.46
N GLY A 254 -1.91 -3.38 -7.85
CA GLY A 254 -1.38 -4.52 -7.10
C GLY A 254 -1.14 -4.24 -5.62
N MET A 255 -0.13 -4.89 -5.07
CA MET A 255 0.11 -4.98 -3.63
C MET A 255 1.18 -3.99 -3.14
N THR A 256 1.01 -3.49 -1.92
CA THR A 256 2.04 -2.80 -1.13
C THR A 256 2.14 -3.46 0.25
N THR A 257 3.29 -3.39 0.91
CA THR A 257 3.46 -4.04 2.23
C THR A 257 2.86 -3.26 3.39
N ASP A 258 2.74 -1.94 3.27
CA ASP A 258 2.36 -1.01 4.35
C ASP A 258 3.01 -1.37 5.70
N SER A 259 4.32 -1.60 5.68
CA SER A 259 5.04 -2.19 6.80
C SER A 259 6.35 -1.48 7.12
N ARG A 260 6.69 -1.51 8.40
CA ARG A 260 8.00 -1.09 8.93
C ARG A 260 9.02 -2.25 9.06
N SER A 261 8.61 -3.48 8.76
CA SER A 261 9.49 -4.66 8.84
C SER A 261 10.06 -4.99 7.46
N LEU A 262 11.38 -5.18 7.36
CA LEU A 262 12.02 -5.62 6.12
C LEU A 262 11.66 -7.07 5.73
N LEU A 263 11.28 -7.90 6.70
CA LEU A 263 10.82 -9.26 6.42
C LEU A 263 9.44 -9.29 5.76
N SER A 264 8.71 -8.16 5.79
CA SER A 264 7.35 -8.07 5.24
C SER A 264 7.26 -8.27 3.72
N MET A 265 8.36 -8.28 2.98
CA MET A 265 8.32 -8.51 1.52
C MET A 265 7.69 -9.88 1.16
N VAL A 266 7.64 -10.84 2.09
CA VAL A 266 6.88 -12.09 1.89
C VAL A 266 5.36 -11.85 1.73
N ARG A 267 4.84 -10.68 2.11
CA ARG A 267 3.45 -10.28 1.83
C ARG A 267 3.17 -10.17 0.34
N HIS A 268 4.16 -9.77 -0.49
CA HIS A 268 4.01 -9.84 -1.94
C HIS A 268 3.89 -11.28 -2.42
N GLU A 269 4.65 -12.23 -1.88
CA GLU A 269 4.47 -13.65 -2.21
C GLU A 269 3.09 -14.14 -1.76
N TYR A 270 2.66 -13.78 -0.55
CA TYR A 270 1.36 -14.16 -0.02
C TYR A 270 0.22 -13.64 -0.91
N PHE A 271 0.24 -12.35 -1.26
CA PHE A 271 -0.69 -11.74 -2.21
C PHE A 271 -0.67 -12.46 -3.57
N ARG A 272 0.50 -12.67 -4.17
CA ARG A 272 0.63 -13.33 -5.49
C ARG A 272 0.02 -14.74 -5.48
N ARG A 273 0.21 -15.49 -4.40
CA ARG A 273 -0.40 -16.83 -4.24
C ARG A 273 -1.91 -16.74 -4.14
N VAL A 274 -2.44 -15.84 -3.30
CA VAL A 274 -3.89 -15.65 -3.14
C VAL A 274 -4.52 -15.18 -4.45
N PHE A 275 -3.88 -14.26 -5.17
CA PHE A 275 -4.34 -13.74 -6.45
C PHE A 275 -4.35 -14.82 -7.55
N CYS A 276 -3.26 -15.58 -7.71
CA CYS A 276 -3.22 -16.66 -8.69
C CYS A 276 -4.20 -17.79 -8.35
N ASP A 277 -4.40 -18.10 -7.07
CA ASP A 277 -5.42 -19.07 -6.64
C ASP A 277 -6.83 -18.57 -6.94
N TRP A 278 -7.14 -17.32 -6.60
CA TRP A 278 -8.42 -16.68 -6.92
C TRP A 278 -8.69 -16.66 -8.43
N LEU A 279 -7.69 -16.30 -9.25
CA LEU A 279 -7.78 -16.35 -10.71
C LEU A 279 -8.02 -17.78 -11.22
N GLY A 280 -7.31 -18.77 -10.67
CA GLY A 280 -7.50 -20.17 -11.00
C GLY A 280 -8.94 -20.62 -10.77
N GLN A 281 -9.53 -20.22 -9.64
CA GLN A 281 -10.93 -20.50 -9.33
C GLN A 281 -11.89 -19.84 -10.34
N GLN A 282 -11.63 -18.59 -10.78
CA GLN A 282 -12.45 -17.94 -11.82
C GLN A 282 -12.39 -18.70 -13.15
N VAL A 283 -11.23 -19.28 -13.49
CA VAL A 283 -11.07 -20.10 -14.69
C VAL A 283 -11.78 -21.46 -14.55
N GLU A 284 -11.58 -22.15 -13.43
CA GLU A 284 -12.20 -23.46 -13.17
C GLU A 284 -13.73 -23.41 -13.16
N THR A 285 -14.29 -22.31 -12.67
CA THR A 285 -15.75 -22.08 -12.65
C THR A 285 -16.31 -21.55 -13.97
N GLY A 286 -15.46 -21.31 -14.97
CA GLY A 286 -15.85 -20.81 -16.29
C GLY A 286 -16.24 -19.33 -16.32
N VAL A 287 -15.94 -18.57 -15.26
CA VAL A 287 -16.14 -17.12 -15.23
C VAL A 287 -15.10 -16.43 -16.13
N PHE A 288 -13.84 -16.88 -16.07
CA PHE A 288 -12.76 -16.38 -16.92
C PHE A 288 -12.30 -17.42 -17.95
N PRO A 289 -11.82 -16.99 -19.13
CA PRO A 289 -11.30 -17.90 -20.14
C PRO A 289 -9.97 -18.53 -19.69
N ASN A 290 -9.79 -19.82 -20.02
CA ASN A 290 -8.54 -20.53 -19.79
C ASN A 290 -7.48 -20.23 -20.88
N GLU A 291 -7.11 -18.95 -21.01
CA GLU A 291 -6.17 -18.46 -22.02
C GLU A 291 -4.85 -18.01 -21.39
N ASN A 292 -3.84 -18.88 -21.45
CA ASN A 292 -2.56 -18.69 -20.76
C ASN A 292 -1.88 -17.34 -21.07
N SER A 293 -1.97 -16.86 -22.32
CA SER A 293 -1.35 -15.59 -22.72
C SER A 293 -2.02 -14.39 -22.04
N LEU A 294 -3.37 -14.38 -21.97
CA LEU A 294 -4.15 -13.33 -21.31
C LEU A 294 -3.95 -13.36 -19.80
N LEU A 295 -4.00 -14.54 -19.19
CA LEU A 295 -3.80 -14.71 -17.75
C LEU A 295 -2.38 -14.32 -17.33
N ALA A 296 -1.35 -14.73 -18.09
CA ALA A 296 0.04 -14.35 -17.81
C ALA A 296 0.27 -12.83 -17.94
N LEU A 297 -0.39 -12.18 -18.90
CA LEU A 297 -0.35 -10.73 -19.05
C LEU A 297 -0.97 -10.02 -17.84
N LEU A 298 -2.18 -10.44 -17.44
CA LEU A 298 -2.86 -9.90 -16.26
C LEU A 298 -2.01 -10.07 -14.99
N ILE A 299 -1.45 -11.26 -14.79
CA ILE A 299 -0.59 -11.57 -13.64
C ILE A 299 0.63 -10.65 -13.61
N ARG A 300 1.33 -10.50 -14.74
CA ARG A 300 2.50 -9.60 -14.83
C ARG A 300 2.13 -8.15 -14.52
N HIS A 301 0.96 -7.72 -14.99
CA HIS A 301 0.49 -6.36 -14.80
C HIS A 301 0.17 -6.07 -13.34
N VAL A 302 -0.66 -6.91 -12.70
CA VAL A 302 -1.05 -6.76 -11.30
C VAL A 302 0.13 -6.97 -10.34
N CYS A 303 1.09 -7.83 -10.68
CA CYS A 303 2.22 -8.13 -9.78
C CYS A 303 3.37 -7.12 -9.85
N TYR A 304 3.40 -6.24 -10.87
CA TYR A 304 4.52 -5.35 -11.12
C TYR A 304 4.21 -4.19 -12.10
N GLN A 305 3.82 -4.50 -13.35
CA GLN A 305 3.85 -3.50 -14.44
C GLN A 305 2.96 -2.29 -14.16
N ASN A 306 1.75 -2.49 -13.63
CA ASN A 306 0.81 -1.40 -13.39
C ASN A 306 1.36 -0.40 -12.36
N ALA A 307 1.88 -0.86 -11.22
CA ALA A 307 2.53 0.01 -10.23
C ALA A 307 3.79 0.69 -10.78
N HIS A 308 4.60 -0.05 -11.54
CA HIS A 308 5.79 0.53 -12.18
C HIS A 308 5.42 1.68 -13.12
N ASP A 309 4.42 1.51 -13.97
CA ASP A 309 4.01 2.53 -14.93
C ASP A 309 3.31 3.70 -14.25
N TRP A 310 2.55 3.44 -13.19
CA TRP A 310 1.96 4.47 -12.33
C TRP A 310 3.03 5.35 -11.67
N LEU A 311 4.10 4.77 -11.11
CA LEU A 311 5.16 5.54 -10.45
C LEU A 311 6.03 6.33 -11.42
N ASN A 312 6.18 5.84 -12.67
CA ASN A 312 7.07 6.43 -13.66
C ASN A 312 6.35 7.26 -14.74
N ASN A 313 5.03 7.45 -14.61
CA ASN A 313 4.19 8.25 -15.51
C ASN A 313 4.33 7.80 -16.99
N LYS A 314 4.41 6.48 -17.19
CA LYS A 314 4.53 5.84 -18.50
C LYS A 314 3.18 5.32 -18.98
N LEU A 315 2.18 6.18 -19.08
CA LEU A 315 0.85 5.84 -19.60
C LEU A 315 0.31 6.98 -20.44
#